data_AF-A0A831PRX2-F1
#
_entry.id   AF-A0A831PRX2-F1
#
_cell.length_a   1.000
_cell.length_b   1.000
_cell.length_c   1.000
_cell.angle_alpha   90.00
_cell.angle_beta   90.00
_cell.angle_gamma   90.00
#
_symmetry.space_group_name_H-M   'P 1'
#
loop_
_entity.id
_entity.type
_entity.pdbx_description
1 polymer ?
#
loop_
_entity_poly.entity_id
_entity_poly.type
_entity_poly.pdbx_seq_one_letter_code
_entity_poly.pdbx_strand_id
1 'polypeptide(L)' 'HLLEHVAGRILDALFNEFPSIQKAKIKVSKINPPMGGQIEKASVTLKR' A
#
# COMPACT_ATOMS: atom_id res chain seq x y z
N HIS A 1 5.09 3.28 12.15
CA HIS A 1 4.21 2.45 11.30
C HIS A 1 3.65 3.31 10.16
N LEU A 2 4.21 3.17 8.97
CA LEU A 2 3.88 3.96 7.78
C LEU A 2 3.04 3.12 6.81
N LEU A 3 2.25 3.74 5.94
CA LEU A 3 1.44 3.02 4.94
C LEU A 3 2.33 2.26 3.95
N GLU A 4 3.53 2.76 3.71
CA GLU A 4 4.59 2.19 2.89
C GLU A 4 5.03 0.83 3.42
N HIS A 5 5.13 0.67 4.74
CA HIS A 5 5.49 -0.61 5.34
C HIS A 5 4.34 -1.63 5.20
N VAL A 6 3.08 -1.19 5.32
CA VAL A 6 1.94 -2.07 5.06
C VAL A 6 1.90 -2.49 3.59
N ALA A 7 2.07 -1.54 2.68
CA ALA A 7 2.10 -1.80 1.24
C ALA A 7 3.26 -2.75 0.88
N GLY A 8 4.47 -2.54 1.41
CA GLY A 8 5.62 -3.42 1.19
C GLY A 8 5.33 -4.86 1.57
N ARG A 9 4.80 -5.10 2.78
CA ARG A 9 4.45 -6.46 3.23
C ARG A 9 3.40 -7.15 2.35
N ILE A 10 2.44 -6.39 1.81
CA ILE A 10 1.44 -6.95 0.89
C ILE A 10 2.12 -7.38 -0.42
N LEU A 11 3.00 -6.54 -0.99
CA LEU A 11 3.75 -6.91 -2.18
C LEU A 11 4.63 -8.13 -1.93
N ASP A 12 5.38 -8.15 -0.83
CA ASP A 12 6.26 -9.27 -0.50
C ASP A 12 5.48 -10.57 -0.32
N ALA A 13 4.32 -10.53 0.35
CA ALA A 13 3.43 -11.68 0.47
C ALA A 13 2.94 -12.17 -0.91
N LEU A 14 2.53 -11.26 -1.81
CA LEU A 14 2.08 -11.62 -3.16
C LEU A 14 3.18 -12.31 -3.97
N PHE A 15 4.40 -11.78 -3.97
CA PHE A 15 5.51 -12.41 -4.73
C PHE A 15 6.00 -13.71 -4.10
N ASN A 16 5.89 -13.86 -2.78
CA ASN A 16 6.25 -15.11 -2.10
C ASN A 16 5.21 -16.22 -2.32
N GLU A 17 3.92 -15.88 -2.29
CA GLU A 17 2.83 -16.85 -2.44
C GLU A 17 2.55 -17.19 -3.91
N PHE A 18 2.79 -16.23 -4.83
CA PHE A 18 2.57 -16.41 -6.26
C PHE A 18 3.85 -16.10 -7.05
N PRO A 19 4.80 -17.05 -7.14
CA PRO A 19 6.08 -16.84 -7.84
C PRO A 19 5.94 -16.52 -9.33
N SER A 20 4.78 -16.81 -9.94
CA SER A 20 4.48 -16.49 -11.35
C SER A 20 4.13 -15.03 -11.59
N ILE A 21 3.86 -14.24 -10.55
CA ILE A 21 3.63 -12.80 -10.66
C ILE A 21 4.94 -12.14 -11.10
N GLN A 22 4.93 -11.53 -12.29
CA GLN A 22 6.08 -10.78 -12.79
C GLN A 22 6.04 -9.31 -12.38
N LYS A 23 4.83 -8.75 -12.20
CA LYS A 23 4.61 -7.35 -11.83
C LYS A 23 3.34 -7.20 -11.00
N ALA A 24 3.38 -6.35 -9.99
CA ALA A 24 2.24 -5.98 -9.17
C ALA A 24 2.26 -4.49 -8.84
N LYS A 25 1.08 -3.86 -8.87
CA LYS A 25 0.87 -2.47 -8.43
C LYS A 25 -0.24 -2.47 -7.40
N ILE A 26 0.06 -1.92 -6.22
CA ILE A 26 -0.90 -1.83 -5.12
C ILE A 26 -1.06 -0.38 -4.68
N LYS A 27 -2.25 -0.06 -4.15
CA LYS A 27 -2.55 1.22 -3.52
C LYS A 27 -3.17 0.96 -2.16
N VAL A 28 -2.60 1.56 -1.12
CA VAL A 28 -3.13 1.50 0.24
C VAL A 28 -3.56 2.91 0.63
N SER A 29 -4.79 3.04 1.13
CA SER A 29 -5.37 4.33 1.51
C SER A 29 -5.80 4.33 2.96
N LYS A 30 -5.39 5.35 3.73
CA LYS A 30 -5.95 5.68 5.03
C LYS A 30 -7.10 6.67 4.80
N ILE A 31 -8.33 6.21 5.03
CA ILE A 31 -9.53 7.06 4.99
C ILE A 31 -9.57 7.89 6.28
N ASN A 32 -9.93 9.17 6.18
CA ASN A 32 -9.99 10.13 7.28
C ASN A 32 -8.70 10.14 8.15
N PRO A 33 -7.52 10.41 7.55
CA PRO A 33 -6.29 10.47 8.33
C PRO A 33 -6.37 11.60 9.38
N PRO A 34 -5.75 11.43 10.56
CA PRO A 34 -5.77 12.42 11.65
C PRO A 34 -4.79 13.58 11.37
N MET A 35 -5.00 14.26 10.25
CA MET A 35 -4.30 15.50 9.89
C MET A 35 -5.37 16.59 9.90
N GLY A 36 -5.20 17.63 10.72
CA GLY A 36 -6.19 18.71 10.83
C GLY A 36 -6.53 19.31 9.45
N GLY A 37 -7.82 19.34 9.11
CA GLY A 37 -8.34 19.79 7.80
C GLY A 37 -9.33 18.80 7.18
N GLN A 38 -10.02 19.21 6.10
CA GLN A 38 -10.87 18.31 5.32
C GLN A 38 -10.00 17.47 4.38
N ILE A 39 -9.45 16.36 4.87
CA ILE A 39 -8.75 15.37 4.04
C ILE A 39 -9.56 14.09 4.02
N GLU A 40 -10.08 13.72 2.85
CA GLU A 40 -10.87 12.50 2.68
C GLU A 40 -10.01 11.23 2.82
N LYS A 41 -8.80 11.24 2.27
CA LYS A 41 -7.86 10.11 2.36
C LYS A 41 -6.40 10.49 2.08
N ALA A 42 -5.49 9.77 2.71
CA ALA A 42 -4.07 9.73 2.34
C ALA A 42 -3.75 8.36 1.72
N SER A 43 -3.04 8.33 0.59
CA SER A 43 -2.78 7.07 -0.14
C SER A 43 -1.31 6.92 -0.53
N VAL A 44 -0.80 5.70 -0.46
CA VAL A 44 0.50 5.30 -1.02
C VAL A 44 0.27 4.31 -2.15
N THR A 45 1.10 4.38 -3.19
CA THR A 45 1.07 3.44 -4.31
C THR A 45 2.48 2.91 -4.55
N LEU A 46 2.64 1.58 -4.49
CA LEU A 46 3.90 0.90 -4.76
C LEU A 46 3.75 0.01 -6.00
N LYS A 47 4.86 -0.20 -6.71
CA LYS A 47 4.94 -1.04 -7.90
C LYS A 47 6.22 -1.87 -7.83
N ARG A 48 6.14 -3.14 -8.22
CA ARG A 48 7.27 -4.04 -8.38
C ARG A 48 7.04 -4.93 -9.60
#